data_AF-A0A1P8Q5U8-F1
#
_entry.id   AF-A0A1P8Q5U8-F1
#
_cell.length_a   1.000
_cell.length_b   1.000
_cell.length_c   1.000
_cell.angle_alpha   90.00
_cell.angle_beta   90.00
_cell.angle_gamma   90.00
#
_symmetry.space_group_name_H-M   'P 1'
#
loop_
_entity.id
_entity.type
_entity.pdbx_description
1 polymer ?
#
loop_
_entity_poly.entity_id
_entity_poly.type
_entity_poly.pdbx_seq_one_letter_code
_entity_poly.pdbx_strand_id
1 'polypeptide(L)'
;MKFCIKCGKKIEADSAFCPFCGAKQPSPSVRLLSQVTSSVSKTGDGSHSRQSAQQTDASPVNQPISHPTTKTSHSSLSIIIGVIVLVIVAGLGKYGYNTYQRNHLSDQEIADMSRTVVSKHLGSNNEVYYSKSTNTIDVVPIYGSNFYEDVEEVIVYGEGTESLSNYLEELKKISEEMADQMPTKDHDVKVQLLNPENEDRHLYIIENGTITYDFSE
;
A
#
# COMPACT_ATOMS: atom_id res chain seq x y z
N MET A 1 14.49 16.14 8.08
CA MET A 1 14.31 15.19 6.95
C MET A 1 12.91 15.38 6.36
N LYS A 2 12.63 14.93 5.14
CA LYS A 2 11.26 14.88 4.57
C LYS A 2 11.10 13.67 3.63
N PHE A 3 9.87 13.32 3.26
CA PHE A 3 9.63 12.28 2.26
C PHE A 3 9.44 12.86 0.85
N CYS A 4 9.90 12.11 -0.15
CA CYS A 4 9.66 12.46 -1.54
C CYS A 4 8.17 12.38 -1.87
N ILE A 5 7.60 13.49 -2.36
CA ILE A 5 6.18 13.58 -2.76
C ILE A 5 5.75 12.63 -3.89
N LYS A 6 6.71 11.97 -4.57
CA LYS A 6 6.43 11.07 -5.70
C LYS A 6 6.67 9.60 -5.36
N CYS A 7 7.70 9.28 -4.57
CA CYS A 7 8.12 7.90 -4.37
C CYS A 7 8.26 7.49 -2.90
N GLY A 8 7.88 8.35 -1.96
CA GLY A 8 7.82 8.02 -0.53
C GLY A 8 9.17 7.74 0.15
N LYS A 9 10.30 7.91 -0.55
CA LYS A 9 11.63 7.70 0.06
C LYS A 9 12.07 8.93 0.86
N LYS A 10 12.75 8.66 1.99
CA LYS A 10 13.32 9.68 2.90
C LYS A 10 14.44 10.45 2.19
N ILE A 11 14.40 11.77 2.28
CA ILE A 11 15.33 12.70 1.65
C ILE A 11 15.64 13.87 2.59
N GLU A 12 16.73 14.59 2.32
CA GLU A 12 17.08 15.81 3.07
C GLU A 12 15.96 16.86 3.01
N ALA A 13 15.75 17.61 4.10
CA ALA A 13 14.64 18.55 4.23
C ALA A 13 14.67 19.67 3.17
N ASP A 14 15.88 20.12 2.83
CA ASP A 14 16.18 21.15 1.84
C ASP A 14 16.35 20.59 0.41
N SER A 15 16.26 19.26 0.24
CA SER A 15 16.44 18.65 -1.07
C SER A 15 15.38 19.13 -2.07
N ALA A 16 15.86 19.77 -3.14
CA ALA A 16 15.03 20.26 -4.24
C ALA A 16 14.60 19.13 -5.19
N PHE A 17 15.30 17.99 -5.19
CA PHE A 17 15.01 16.84 -6.05
C PHE A 17 15.26 15.54 -5.32
N CYS A 18 14.35 14.58 -5.47
CA CYS A 18 14.54 13.25 -4.90
C CYS A 18 15.71 12.52 -5.61
N PRO A 19 16.75 12.09 -4.89
CA PRO A 19 17.88 11.39 -5.50
C PRO A 19 17.51 9.99 -6.00
N PHE A 20 16.39 9.43 -5.55
CA PHE A 20 15.95 8.09 -5.91
C PHE A 20 15.05 8.04 -7.15
N CYS A 21 14.25 9.07 -7.40
CA CYS A 21 13.28 9.07 -8.51
C CYS A 21 13.31 10.33 -9.39
N GLY A 22 14.17 11.30 -9.07
CA GLY A 22 14.34 12.54 -9.82
C GLY A 22 13.21 13.57 -9.65
N ALA A 23 12.20 13.30 -8.82
CA ALA A 23 11.07 14.20 -8.67
C ALA A 23 11.45 15.49 -7.96
N LYS A 24 11.06 16.65 -8.53
CA LYS A 24 11.22 17.96 -7.90
C LYS A 24 10.36 18.06 -6.63
N GLN A 25 10.92 18.63 -5.58
CA GLN A 25 10.27 18.79 -4.29
C GLN A 25 9.85 20.25 -4.07
N PRO A 26 8.73 20.50 -3.38
CA PRO A 26 8.34 21.85 -2.99
C PRO A 26 9.39 22.43 -2.03
N SER A 27 9.79 23.69 -2.27
CA SER A 27 10.71 24.39 -1.38
C SER A 27 10.01 24.76 -0.06
N PRO A 28 10.71 24.67 1.09
CA PRO A 28 10.11 24.91 2.41
C PRO A 28 9.51 26.31 2.58
N SER A 29 9.97 27.30 1.81
CA SER A 29 9.51 28.69 1.83
C SER A 29 8.18 28.95 1.10
N VAL A 30 7.54 27.96 0.48
CA VAL A 30 6.29 28.13 -0.31
C VAL A 30 5.06 27.54 0.39
N ARG A 31 5.19 26.99 1.61
CA ARG A 31 4.04 26.42 2.34
C ARG A 31 3.00 27.46 2.79
N LEU A 32 3.33 28.76 2.81
CA LEU A 32 2.41 29.82 3.25
C LEU A 32 1.54 30.43 2.14
N LEU A 33 1.83 30.20 0.85
CA LEU A 33 1.09 30.86 -0.24
C LEU A 33 0.34 29.91 -1.21
N SER A 34 0.61 28.60 -1.20
CA SER A 34 0.00 27.70 -2.20
C SER A 34 -1.42 27.20 -1.89
N GLN A 35 -2.07 27.65 -0.81
CA GLN A 35 -3.49 27.33 -0.55
C GLN A 35 -4.49 28.27 -1.28
N VAL A 36 -4.03 29.28 -2.02
CA VAL A 36 -4.91 30.16 -2.79
C VAL A 36 -4.48 30.16 -4.25
N THR A 37 -5.06 29.24 -5.04
CA THR A 37 -5.23 29.22 -6.51
C THR A 37 -4.79 27.89 -7.11
N SER A 38 -5.76 26.99 -7.31
CA SER A 38 -5.76 26.01 -8.41
C SER A 38 -7.16 25.40 -8.53
N SER A 39 -8.08 26.17 -9.09
CA SER A 39 -9.31 25.67 -9.70
C SER A 39 -9.54 26.44 -11.01
N VAL A 40 -10.01 25.71 -12.03
CA VAL A 40 -10.25 26.10 -13.44
C VAL A 40 -9.02 25.87 -14.37
N SER A 41 -9.08 25.22 -15.53
CA SER A 41 -10.01 24.30 -16.21
C SER A 41 -9.36 23.85 -17.55
N LYS A 42 -9.69 22.63 -17.98
CA LYS A 42 -10.06 22.19 -19.35
C LYS A 42 -9.08 22.13 -20.55
N THR A 43 -8.99 20.89 -21.06
CA THR A 43 -9.35 20.40 -22.42
C THR A 43 -8.44 20.73 -23.61
N GLY A 44 -8.01 19.65 -24.29
CA GLY A 44 -7.48 19.66 -25.65
C GLY A 44 -7.67 18.28 -26.30
N ASP A 45 -8.56 18.25 -27.29
CA ASP A 45 -8.97 17.14 -28.16
C ASP A 45 -7.90 16.78 -29.21
N GLY A 46 -7.94 15.57 -29.78
CA GLY A 46 -6.96 15.12 -30.76
C GLY A 46 -7.27 13.75 -31.37
N SER A 47 -8.13 13.74 -32.39
CA SER A 47 -8.52 12.61 -33.22
C SER A 47 -7.61 12.43 -34.45
N HIS A 48 -7.27 11.18 -34.83
CA HIS A 48 -6.91 10.71 -36.20
C HIS A 48 -6.91 9.16 -36.21
N SER A 49 -7.89 8.47 -36.83
CA SER A 49 -8.11 8.12 -38.26
C SER A 49 -7.28 6.96 -38.87
N ARG A 50 -8.04 5.91 -39.26
CA ARG A 50 -8.06 5.10 -40.52
C ARG A 50 -7.15 3.86 -40.75
N GLN A 51 -7.87 2.74 -40.91
CA GLN A 51 -7.86 1.71 -41.99
C GLN A 51 -6.54 1.06 -42.44
N SER A 52 -6.50 -0.29 -42.46
CA SER A 52 -6.85 -1.06 -43.67
C SER A 52 -6.88 -2.58 -43.41
N ALA A 53 -7.69 -3.27 -44.21
CA ALA A 53 -7.90 -4.70 -44.24
C ALA A 53 -6.87 -5.42 -45.12
N GLN A 54 -6.62 -6.71 -44.85
CA GLN A 54 -6.28 -7.65 -45.93
C GLN A 54 -6.70 -9.08 -45.58
N GLN A 55 -7.69 -9.57 -46.33
CA GLN A 55 -7.99 -10.98 -46.55
C GLN A 55 -6.89 -11.62 -47.39
N THR A 56 -6.59 -12.89 -47.12
CA THR A 56 -6.26 -13.87 -48.17
C THR A 56 -6.78 -15.24 -47.77
N ASP A 57 -7.69 -15.74 -48.60
CA ASP A 57 -8.19 -17.11 -48.68
C ASP A 57 -7.08 -18.10 -49.07
N ALA A 58 -7.12 -19.31 -48.49
CA ALA A 58 -6.99 -20.60 -49.18
C ALA A 58 -6.91 -21.77 -48.18
N SER A 59 -7.98 -22.54 -48.06
CA SER A 59 -7.94 -24.00 -47.81
C SER A 59 -7.93 -24.72 -49.18
N PRO A 60 -7.83 -26.07 -49.32
CA PRO A 60 -7.66 -27.16 -48.34
C PRO A 60 -6.57 -28.20 -48.75
N VAL A 61 -6.00 -28.98 -47.82
CA VAL A 61 -5.52 -30.35 -48.12
C VAL A 61 -5.78 -31.27 -46.94
N ASN A 62 -6.57 -32.29 -47.24
CA ASN A 62 -6.97 -33.42 -46.42
C ASN A 62 -5.90 -34.52 -46.56
N GLN A 63 -5.35 -35.07 -45.48
CA GLN A 63 -4.86 -36.45 -45.46
C GLN A 63 -4.74 -37.00 -44.02
N PRO A 64 -5.24 -38.21 -43.74
CA PRO A 64 -5.21 -38.83 -42.42
C PRO A 64 -3.92 -39.64 -42.25
N ILE A 65 -3.14 -39.32 -41.21
CA ILE A 65 -2.03 -40.18 -40.78
C ILE A 65 -2.30 -40.62 -39.36
N SER A 66 -2.71 -41.88 -39.26
CA SER A 66 -2.87 -42.66 -38.04
C SER A 66 -1.57 -42.63 -37.23
N HIS A 67 -1.65 -42.22 -35.97
CA HIS A 67 -0.58 -42.40 -35.00
C HIS A 67 -1.03 -43.39 -33.92
N PRO A 68 -0.15 -44.33 -33.52
CA PRO A 68 -0.49 -45.45 -32.65
C PRO A 68 -0.93 -44.94 -31.27
N THR A 69 -2.11 -45.38 -30.85
CA THR A 69 -2.59 -45.25 -29.47
C THR A 69 -1.80 -46.18 -28.58
N THR A 70 -0.66 -45.71 -28.08
CA THR A 70 -0.03 -46.31 -26.92
C THR A 70 -0.95 -46.11 -25.72
N LYS A 71 -1.55 -47.21 -25.24
CA LYS A 71 -2.22 -47.27 -23.94
C LYS A 71 -1.19 -46.97 -22.86
N THR A 72 -1.08 -45.71 -22.47
CA THR A 72 -0.35 -45.29 -21.29
C THR A 72 -1.16 -45.73 -20.07
N SER A 73 -0.66 -46.77 -19.39
CA SER A 73 -1.10 -47.12 -18.04
C SER A 73 -0.95 -45.87 -17.17
N HIS A 74 -2.07 -45.28 -16.75
CA HIS A 74 -2.08 -44.14 -15.85
C HIS A 74 -1.56 -44.59 -14.48
N SER A 75 -0.25 -44.52 -14.30
CA SER A 75 0.38 -44.58 -12.99
C SER A 75 -0.13 -43.39 -12.17
N SER A 76 -0.53 -43.66 -10.93
CA SER A 76 -1.06 -42.70 -9.94
C SER A 76 -0.19 -41.44 -9.77
N LEU A 77 1.08 -41.48 -10.19
CA LEU A 77 1.99 -40.34 -10.30
C LEU A 77 1.43 -39.17 -11.13
N SER A 78 0.74 -39.44 -12.24
CA SER A 78 0.24 -38.38 -13.13
C SER A 78 -0.94 -37.61 -12.53
N ILE A 79 -1.72 -38.26 -11.67
CA ILE A 79 -2.81 -37.64 -10.91
C ILE A 79 -2.21 -36.73 -9.83
N ILE A 80 -1.17 -37.19 -9.12
CA ILE A 80 -0.48 -36.40 -8.09
C ILE A 80 0.12 -35.12 -8.70
N ILE A 81 0.81 -35.24 -9.84
CA ILE A 81 1.38 -34.06 -10.54
C ILE A 81 0.26 -33.11 -10.98
N GLY A 82 -0.85 -33.63 -11.51
CA GLY A 82 -2.00 -32.81 -11.90
C GLY A 82 -2.61 -32.02 -10.73
N VAL A 83 -2.77 -32.65 -9.57
CA VAL A 83 -3.27 -32.00 -8.35
C VAL A 83 -2.30 -30.94 -7.84
N ILE A 84 -0.99 -31.22 -7.83
CA ILE A 84 0.04 -30.25 -7.40
C ILE A 84 0.01 -29.00 -8.29
N VAL A 85 -0.05 -29.17 -9.61
CA VAL A 85 -0.13 -28.03 -10.55
C VAL A 85 -1.39 -27.21 -10.31
N LEU A 86 -2.54 -27.84 -10.07
CA LEU A 86 -3.80 -27.15 -9.83
C LEU A 86 -3.79 -26.33 -8.53
N VAL A 87 -3.19 -26.88 -7.46
CA VAL A 87 -2.98 -26.16 -6.20
C VAL A 87 -2.03 -24.97 -6.39
N ILE A 88 -0.94 -25.14 -7.15
CA ILE A 88 0.00 -24.05 -7.46
C ILE A 88 -0.70 -22.94 -8.25
N VAL A 89 -1.45 -23.28 -9.30
CA VAL A 89 -2.18 -22.30 -10.12
C VAL A 89 -3.25 -21.58 -9.30
N ALA A 90 -3.98 -22.27 -8.43
CA ALA A 90 -4.95 -21.66 -7.53
C ALA A 90 -4.28 -20.73 -6.51
N GLY A 91 -3.15 -21.14 -5.93
CA GLY A 91 -2.36 -20.33 -4.99
C GLY A 91 -1.80 -19.06 -5.64
N LEU A 92 -1.14 -19.19 -6.80
CA LEU A 92 -0.63 -18.07 -7.58
C LEU A 92 -1.76 -17.16 -8.08
N GLY A 93 -2.91 -17.74 -8.46
CA GLY A 93 -4.10 -17.00 -8.87
C GLY A 93 -4.68 -16.14 -7.75
N LYS A 94 -4.80 -16.68 -6.53
CA LYS A 94 -5.26 -15.90 -5.36
C LYS A 94 -4.29 -14.76 -5.03
N TYR A 95 -2.99 -15.06 -4.98
CA TYR A 95 -1.95 -14.07 -4.67
C TYR A 95 -1.87 -12.96 -5.73
N GLY A 96 -1.92 -13.34 -7.02
CA GLY A 96 -1.94 -12.40 -8.14
C GLY A 96 -3.20 -11.54 -8.17
N TYR A 97 -4.37 -12.09 -7.83
CA TYR A 97 -5.63 -11.36 -7.77
C TYR A 97 -5.65 -10.30 -6.67
N ASN A 98 -5.21 -10.63 -5.45
CA ASN A 98 -5.14 -9.64 -4.37
C ASN A 98 -4.08 -8.56 -4.66
N THR A 99 -2.93 -8.94 -5.22
CA THR A 99 -1.91 -7.97 -5.66
C THR A 99 -2.46 -7.03 -6.74
N TYR A 100 -3.23 -7.56 -7.70
CA TYR A 100 -3.90 -6.76 -8.72
C TYR A 100 -4.94 -5.80 -8.13
N GLN A 101 -5.76 -6.26 -7.17
CA GLN A 101 -6.71 -5.41 -6.47
C GLN A 101 -6.03 -4.35 -5.60
N ARG A 102 -4.86 -4.58 -5.02
CA ARG A 102 -4.16 -3.50 -4.30
C ARG A 102 -3.59 -2.45 -5.25
N ASN A 103 -3.19 -2.86 -6.45
CA ASN A 103 -2.50 -2.01 -7.42
C ASN A 103 -3.37 -1.00 -8.18
N HIS A 104 -4.70 -1.06 -8.09
CA HIS A 104 -5.55 -0.07 -8.78
C HIS A 104 -5.70 1.26 -8.03
N LEU A 105 -5.46 1.28 -6.71
CA LEU A 105 -5.33 2.51 -5.94
C LEU A 105 -3.86 2.89 -5.83
N SER A 106 -3.56 4.17 -5.97
CA SER A 106 -2.27 4.75 -5.63
C SER A 106 -2.03 4.74 -4.13
N ASP A 107 -0.76 4.81 -3.74
CA ASP A 107 -0.38 4.86 -2.31
C ASP A 107 -0.97 6.10 -1.64
N GLN A 108 -1.12 7.21 -2.39
CA GLN A 108 -1.75 8.44 -1.92
C GLN A 108 -3.24 8.27 -1.65
N GLU A 109 -3.99 7.59 -2.52
CA GLU A 109 -5.42 7.36 -2.29
C GLU A 109 -5.65 6.54 -1.02
N ILE A 110 -4.81 5.54 -0.77
CA ILE A 110 -4.86 4.76 0.47
C ILE A 110 -4.44 5.59 1.68
N ALA A 111 -3.41 6.43 1.55
CA ALA A 111 -3.01 7.35 2.61
C ALA A 111 -4.11 8.38 2.95
N ASP A 112 -4.86 8.86 1.96
CA ASP A 112 -5.97 9.81 2.16
C ASP A 112 -7.17 9.15 2.86
N MET A 113 -7.49 7.90 2.50
CA MET A 113 -8.47 7.08 3.23
C MET A 113 -8.02 6.86 4.68
N SER A 114 -6.76 6.44 4.84
CA SER A 114 -6.14 6.20 6.15
C SER A 114 -6.18 7.46 7.02
N ARG A 115 -5.87 8.63 6.45
CA ARG A 115 -5.94 9.93 7.15
C ARG A 115 -7.35 10.25 7.62
N THR A 116 -8.38 9.90 6.84
CA THR A 116 -9.78 10.09 7.21
C THR A 116 -10.13 9.23 8.43
N VAL A 117 -9.76 7.95 8.41
CA VAL A 117 -10.02 7.02 9.54
C VAL A 117 -9.19 7.42 10.76
N VAL A 118 -7.91 7.71 10.61
CA VAL A 118 -7.05 8.20 11.71
C VAL A 118 -7.62 9.48 12.31
N SER A 119 -8.02 10.46 11.50
CA SER A 119 -8.55 11.74 12.02
C SER A 119 -9.86 11.57 12.78
N LYS A 120 -10.68 10.59 12.40
CA LYS A 120 -11.93 10.23 13.10
C LYS A 120 -11.67 9.69 14.51
N HIS A 121 -10.59 8.93 14.70
CA HIS A 121 -10.28 8.22 15.95
C HIS A 121 -9.28 8.93 16.85
N LEU A 122 -8.24 9.54 16.27
CA LEU A 122 -7.12 10.18 16.98
C LEU A 122 -7.08 11.70 16.81
N GLY A 123 -8.03 12.28 16.07
CA GLY A 123 -8.04 13.70 15.73
C GLY A 123 -7.06 14.08 14.61
N SER A 124 -7.07 15.34 14.21
CA SER A 124 -6.34 15.83 13.02
C SER A 124 -4.85 16.10 13.24
N ASN A 125 -4.34 15.96 14.46
CA ASN A 125 -2.95 16.31 14.82
C ASN A 125 -1.98 15.15 14.58
N ASN A 126 -2.13 14.47 13.44
CA ASN A 126 -1.36 13.29 13.07
C ASN A 126 -0.95 13.38 11.59
N GLU A 127 0.29 13.03 11.30
CA GLU A 127 0.70 12.69 9.94
C GLU A 127 0.43 11.22 9.68
N VAL A 128 0.00 10.92 8.45
CA VAL A 128 -0.39 9.57 8.04
C VAL A 128 0.24 9.28 6.70
N TYR A 129 0.97 8.16 6.65
CA TYR A 129 1.63 7.64 5.47
C TYR A 129 1.15 6.22 5.17
N TYR A 130 1.30 5.80 3.92
CA TYR A 130 1.01 4.42 3.53
C TYR A 130 2.10 3.88 2.62
N SER A 131 2.54 2.64 2.89
CA SER A 131 3.45 1.86 2.05
C SER A 131 2.73 0.65 1.49
N LYS A 132 2.55 0.62 0.16
CA LYS A 132 1.96 -0.55 -0.52
C LYS A 132 2.85 -1.79 -0.44
N SER A 133 4.17 -1.59 -0.42
CA SER A 133 5.14 -2.70 -0.41
C SER A 133 5.08 -3.54 0.86
N THR A 134 4.74 -2.91 1.99
CA THR A 134 4.64 -3.55 3.31
C THR A 134 3.20 -3.61 3.82
N ASN A 135 2.26 -3.02 3.08
CA ASN A 135 0.86 -2.85 3.45
C ASN A 135 0.68 -2.19 4.82
N THR A 136 1.43 -1.11 5.05
CA THR A 136 1.57 -0.47 6.35
C THR A 136 1.05 0.95 6.29
N ILE A 137 0.27 1.34 7.30
CA ILE A 137 -0.14 2.70 7.59
C ILE A 137 0.71 3.19 8.75
N ASP A 138 1.49 4.23 8.53
CA ASP A 138 2.31 4.84 9.58
C ASP A 138 1.56 6.05 10.13
N VAL A 139 1.43 6.09 11.45
CA VAL A 139 0.83 7.19 12.20
C VAL A 139 1.93 7.88 12.99
N VAL A 140 2.12 9.18 12.71
CA VAL A 140 3.12 10.02 13.37
C VAL A 140 2.40 11.17 14.09
N PRO A 141 2.40 11.20 15.42
CA PRO A 141 1.84 12.31 16.17
C PRO A 141 2.58 13.62 15.85
N ILE A 142 1.85 14.71 15.65
CA ILE A 142 2.47 16.02 15.37
C ILE A 142 3.06 16.59 16.66
N TYR A 143 4.29 17.12 16.57
CA TYR A 143 4.99 17.80 17.67
C TYR A 143 4.09 18.80 18.42
N GLY A 144 4.06 18.69 19.76
CA GLY A 144 3.27 19.54 20.65
C GLY A 144 1.78 19.17 20.73
N SER A 145 1.34 18.08 20.11
CA SER A 145 0.01 17.50 20.37
C SER A 145 0.05 16.63 21.62
N ASN A 146 -1.08 16.49 22.32
CA ASN A 146 -1.15 15.62 23.51
C ASN A 146 -0.67 14.20 23.21
N PHE A 147 -1.04 13.66 22.04
CA PHE A 147 -0.60 12.32 21.64
C PHE A 147 0.91 12.24 21.41
N TYR A 148 1.54 13.30 20.89
CA TYR A 148 3.00 13.38 20.79
C TYR A 148 3.64 13.38 22.18
N GLU A 149 3.15 14.22 23.10
CA GLU A 149 3.70 14.33 24.46
C GLU A 149 3.59 13.00 25.23
N ASP A 150 2.44 12.33 25.11
CA ASP A 150 2.21 11.01 25.73
C ASP A 150 3.14 9.93 25.15
N VAL A 151 3.44 10.00 23.83
CA VAL A 151 4.39 9.08 23.18
C VAL A 151 5.83 9.40 23.58
N GLU A 152 6.20 10.68 23.63
CA GLU A 152 7.52 11.14 24.07
C GLU A 152 7.80 10.73 25.51
N GLU A 153 6.81 10.84 26.41
CA GLU A 153 6.93 10.41 27.81
C GLU A 153 7.33 8.92 27.92
N VAL A 154 6.64 8.06 27.16
CA VAL A 154 6.93 6.61 27.12
C VAL A 154 8.32 6.32 26.56
N ILE A 155 8.75 7.06 25.53
CA ILE A 155 10.07 6.87 24.91
C ILE A 155 11.20 7.33 25.84
N VAL A 156 11.06 8.51 26.44
CA VAL A 156 12.13 9.18 27.21
C VAL A 156 12.26 8.58 28.60
N TYR A 157 11.14 8.34 29.29
CA TYR A 157 11.15 7.92 30.69
C TYR A 157 10.93 6.42 30.87
N GLY A 158 10.45 5.70 29.83
CA GLY A 158 10.12 4.27 29.94
C GLY A 158 8.95 3.98 30.89
N GLU A 159 8.27 5.03 31.36
CA GLU A 159 7.08 5.00 32.20
C GLU A 159 5.92 5.63 31.40
N GLY A 160 4.66 5.40 31.81
CA GLY A 160 3.51 6.04 31.15
C GLY A 160 2.81 5.22 30.06
N THR A 161 3.00 3.90 29.97
CA THR A 161 2.20 3.07 29.05
C THR A 161 0.68 3.20 29.28
N GLU A 162 0.28 3.61 30.49
CA GLU A 162 -1.11 3.92 30.82
C GLU A 162 -1.64 5.15 30.07
N SER A 163 -0.82 6.18 29.81
CA SER A 163 -1.24 7.36 29.04
C SER A 163 -1.56 6.99 27.59
N LEU A 164 -0.85 5.99 27.04
CA LEU A 164 -1.08 5.48 25.70
C LEU A 164 -2.31 4.56 25.57
N SER A 165 -2.86 4.04 26.67
CA SER A 165 -3.92 3.02 26.63
C SER A 165 -5.14 3.43 25.80
N ASN A 166 -5.59 4.68 25.91
CA ASN A 166 -6.71 5.20 25.12
C ASN A 166 -6.36 5.29 23.63
N TYR A 167 -5.16 5.76 23.29
CA TYR A 167 -4.74 5.85 21.88
C TYR A 167 -4.52 4.47 21.27
N LEU A 168 -4.05 3.49 22.05
CA LEU A 168 -3.90 2.10 21.62
C LEU A 168 -5.25 1.47 21.27
N GLU A 169 -6.29 1.74 22.05
CA GLU A 169 -7.66 1.29 21.73
C GLU A 169 -8.21 1.99 20.47
N GLU A 170 -7.89 3.26 20.25
CA GLU A 170 -8.26 3.95 19.01
C GLU A 170 -7.46 3.44 17.79
N LEU A 171 -6.17 3.14 17.93
CA LEU A 171 -5.35 2.50 16.90
C LEU A 171 -5.87 1.11 16.53
N LYS A 172 -6.41 0.38 17.51
CA LYS A 172 -7.11 -0.89 17.28
C LYS A 172 -8.30 -0.71 16.35
N LYS A 173 -9.18 0.25 16.66
CA LYS A 173 -10.36 0.57 15.82
C LYS A 173 -9.95 1.03 14.42
N ILE A 174 -8.88 1.82 14.32
CA ILE A 174 -8.33 2.22 13.01
C ILE A 174 -7.90 0.99 12.21
N SER A 175 -7.18 0.04 12.83
CA SER A 175 -6.76 -1.19 12.16
C SER A 175 -7.95 -2.01 11.66
N GLU A 176 -8.98 -2.18 12.49
CA GLU A 176 -10.21 -2.91 12.14
C GLU A 176 -10.98 -2.22 11.00
N GLU A 177 -11.22 -0.91 11.10
CA GLU A 177 -11.94 -0.15 10.08
C GLU A 177 -11.16 -0.07 8.76
N MET A 178 -9.84 0.09 8.82
CA MET A 178 -9.02 0.07 7.60
C MET A 178 -8.99 -1.31 6.96
N ALA A 179 -9.01 -2.39 7.74
CA ALA A 179 -9.07 -3.74 7.20
C ALA A 179 -10.32 -3.95 6.32
N ASP A 180 -11.46 -3.37 6.71
CA ASP A 180 -12.71 -3.40 5.93
C ASP A 180 -12.70 -2.48 4.70
N GLN A 181 -11.98 -1.36 4.77
CA GLN A 181 -11.87 -0.40 3.66
C GLN A 181 -10.78 -0.76 2.63
N MET A 182 -9.88 -1.68 2.98
CA MET A 182 -8.81 -2.09 2.07
C MET A 182 -9.37 -2.80 0.82
N PRO A 183 -8.75 -2.59 -0.36
CA PRO A 183 -9.17 -3.25 -1.60
C PRO A 183 -9.07 -4.77 -1.58
N THR A 184 -8.23 -5.31 -0.68
CA THR A 184 -7.95 -6.75 -0.59
C THR A 184 -8.75 -7.38 0.54
N LYS A 185 -9.31 -8.57 0.29
CA LYS A 185 -10.05 -9.36 1.30
C LYS A 185 -9.16 -10.07 2.31
N ASP A 186 -7.86 -9.76 2.34
CA ASP A 186 -6.90 -10.40 3.23
C ASP A 186 -6.91 -9.76 4.62
N HIS A 187 -7.48 -8.55 4.78
CA HIS A 187 -7.49 -7.81 6.05
C HIS A 187 -6.07 -7.74 6.67
N ASP A 188 -5.03 -7.62 5.83
CA ASP A 188 -3.62 -7.73 6.20
C ASP A 188 -2.94 -6.37 6.39
N VAL A 189 -3.73 -5.31 6.62
CA VAL A 189 -3.19 -3.96 6.85
C VAL A 189 -2.60 -3.86 8.24
N LYS A 190 -1.38 -3.32 8.31
CA LYS A 190 -0.70 -3.02 9.57
C LYS A 190 -0.79 -1.53 9.84
N VAL A 191 -1.12 -1.15 11.06
CA VAL A 191 -1.02 0.24 11.54
C VAL A 191 0.18 0.31 12.46
N GLN A 192 1.07 1.27 12.26
CA GLN A 192 2.26 1.49 13.08
C GLN A 192 2.19 2.85 13.74
N LEU A 193 2.42 2.89 15.05
CA LEU A 193 2.73 4.14 15.74
C LEU A 193 4.24 4.34 15.68
N LEU A 194 4.68 5.37 14.96
CA LEU A 194 6.10 5.69 14.85
C LEU A 194 6.59 6.50 16.05
N ASN A 195 7.86 6.28 16.40
CA ASN A 195 8.58 7.18 17.29
C ASN A 195 8.76 8.52 16.55
N PRO A 196 8.24 9.64 17.08
CA PRO A 196 8.29 10.91 16.37
C PRO A 196 9.70 11.55 16.39
N GLU A 197 10.60 11.14 17.30
CA GLU A 197 12.01 11.51 17.29
C GLU A 197 12.84 10.68 16.30
N ASN A 198 12.39 9.45 16.01
CA ASN A 198 13.02 8.56 15.06
C ASN A 198 11.99 7.69 14.33
N GLU A 199 11.48 8.21 13.21
CA GLU A 199 10.47 7.53 12.36
C GLU A 199 10.97 6.22 11.73
N ASP A 200 12.25 5.87 11.85
CA ASP A 200 12.75 4.55 11.44
C ASP A 200 12.46 3.47 12.50
N ARG A 201 11.88 3.87 13.64
CA ARG A 201 11.48 3.00 14.76
C ARG A 201 9.99 3.14 15.00
N HIS A 202 9.26 2.03 14.96
CA HIS A 202 7.90 1.97 15.48
C HIS A 202 7.92 1.64 16.96
N LEU A 203 6.86 2.03 17.67
CA LEU A 203 6.65 1.76 19.08
C LEU A 203 5.65 0.60 19.24
N TYR A 204 4.59 0.64 18.42
CA TYR A 204 3.55 -0.38 18.38
C TYR A 204 3.20 -0.72 16.94
N ILE A 205 2.92 -2.00 16.71
CA ILE A 205 2.31 -2.52 15.49
C ILE A 205 0.94 -3.06 15.85
N ILE A 206 -0.08 -2.66 15.09
CA ILE A 206 -1.46 -3.09 15.25
C ILE A 206 -1.91 -3.77 13.95
N GLU A 207 -2.30 -5.03 14.04
CA GLU A 207 -2.75 -5.83 12.91
C GLU A 207 -4.01 -6.61 13.32
N ASN A 208 -5.12 -6.40 12.62
CA ASN A 208 -6.42 -7.01 12.93
C ASN A 208 -6.80 -6.85 14.42
N GLY A 209 -6.61 -5.65 14.94
CA GLY A 209 -6.91 -5.30 16.33
C GLY A 209 -5.99 -5.96 17.37
N THR A 210 -4.94 -6.67 16.95
CA THR A 210 -3.90 -7.20 17.85
C THR A 210 -2.76 -6.21 17.95
N ILE A 211 -2.44 -5.79 19.18
CA ILE A 211 -1.37 -4.83 19.47
C ILE A 211 -0.11 -5.58 19.86
N THR A 212 1.00 -5.26 19.20
CA THR A 212 2.34 -5.74 19.53
C THR A 212 3.21 -4.55 19.86
N TYR A 213 3.78 -4.53 21.06
CA TYR A 213 4.86 -3.60 21.38
C TYR A 213 6.12 -4.09 20.68
N ASP A 214 6.72 -3.23 19.87
CA ASP A 214 7.92 -3.55 19.11
C ASP A 214 8.85 -2.34 19.14
N PHE A 215 9.61 -2.23 20.22
CA PHE A 215 10.70 -1.30 20.33
C PHE A 215 11.96 -1.97 19.83
N SER A 216 12.09 -2.10 18.51
CA SER A 216 13.31 -2.59 17.89
C SER A 216 14.43 -1.56 18.13
N GLU A 217 15.52 -1.97 18.78
CA GLU A 217 16.76 -1.20 18.95
C GLU A 217 17.57 -1.12 17.65
#